data_AF-A0A963S332-F1
#
_entry.id   AF-A0A963S332-F1
#
_cell.length_a   1.000
_cell.length_b   1.000
_cell.length_c   1.000
_cell.angle_alpha   90.00
_cell.angle_beta   90.00
_cell.angle_gamma   90.00
#
_symmetry.space_group_name_H-M   'P 1'
#
loop_
_entity.id
_entity.type
_entity.pdbx_description
1 polymer ?
#
loop_
_entity_poly.entity_id
_entity_poly.type
_entity_poly.pdbx_seq_one_letter_code
_entity_poly.pdbx_strand_id
1 'polypeptide(L)'
;MEIASMDEAIAWQADHADHSAAPCTARVVRAQRAVLATDTQVARRMTNWPGLLLADALPLRLAGGLHNLFLTGDAPKLGPVYAGELTEQAAIDALVARLVERFDARLSPWLDGPPQTNEAGRSAGIMAGLLWLAEKLGPRFEMNEIGASAGTNTMMDRFAFDLGGVKAGPETSPMRIAPEWRGPPPPSAPVEIAAIRGCDLNPVDLTNPAAALRLKSYVWAENLHRLERIDAAIALACEKAPLVDRADAGEWVVQRLVEPQASGVTRVLFHSIVWNRRLRALRACCSIRSS
;
A
#
# COMPACT_ATOMS: atom_id res chain seq x y z
N MET A 1 -20.43 0.28 6.62
CA MET A 1 -20.75 0.16 8.05
C MET A 1 -20.29 1.45 8.70
N GLU A 2 -21.22 2.33 9.04
CA GLU A 2 -20.87 3.52 9.83
C GLU A 2 -20.65 3.06 11.26
N ILE A 3 -19.41 3.18 11.75
CA ILE A 3 -19.06 2.88 13.13
C ILE A 3 -19.34 4.13 13.97
N ALA A 4 -20.00 3.95 15.12
CA ALA A 4 -20.51 5.04 15.94
C ALA A 4 -19.47 5.60 16.92
N SER A 5 -18.42 4.84 17.26
CA SER A 5 -17.43 5.23 18.26
C SER A 5 -15.98 4.89 17.93
N MET A 6 -15.03 5.58 18.58
CA MET A 6 -13.60 5.27 18.48
C MET A 6 -13.28 3.85 18.96
N ASP A 7 -13.91 3.40 20.04
CA ASP A 7 -13.65 2.07 20.62
C ASP A 7 -14.05 0.92 19.69
N GLU A 8 -15.17 1.09 18.97
CA GLU A 8 -15.61 0.16 17.92
C GLU A 8 -14.66 0.21 16.72
N ALA A 9 -14.16 1.38 16.33
CA ALA A 9 -13.23 1.50 15.21
C ALA A 9 -11.89 0.83 15.51
N ILE A 10 -11.37 0.98 16.74
CA ILE A 10 -10.19 0.28 17.24
C ILE A 10 -10.44 -1.24 17.26
N ALA A 11 -11.57 -1.69 17.81
CA ALA A 11 -11.91 -3.11 17.87
C ALA A 11 -11.95 -3.73 16.47
N TRP A 12 -12.70 -3.10 15.55
CA TRP A 12 -12.84 -3.58 14.18
C TRP A 12 -11.48 -3.67 13.48
N GLN A 13 -10.62 -2.66 13.63
CA GLN A 13 -9.32 -2.66 12.96
C GLN A 13 -8.37 -3.71 13.56
N ALA A 14 -8.41 -3.93 14.87
CA ALA A 14 -7.63 -4.97 15.53
C ALA A 14 -8.09 -6.37 15.09
N ASP A 15 -9.41 -6.61 15.07
CA ASP A 15 -9.96 -7.88 14.62
C ASP A 15 -9.65 -8.13 13.14
N HIS A 16 -9.67 -7.08 12.31
CA HIS A 16 -9.23 -7.19 10.92
C HIS A 16 -7.75 -7.60 10.79
N ALA A 17 -6.87 -7.06 11.64
CA ALA A 17 -5.46 -7.45 11.67
C ALA A 17 -5.28 -8.91 12.11
N ASP A 18 -6.00 -9.36 13.15
CA ASP A 18 -5.99 -10.77 13.59
C ASP A 18 -6.42 -11.73 12.49
N HIS A 19 -7.56 -11.47 11.83
CA HIS A 19 -8.05 -12.30 10.72
C HIS A 19 -7.10 -12.30 9.52
N SER A 20 -6.25 -11.28 9.42
CA SER A 20 -5.23 -11.15 8.38
C SER A 20 -3.85 -11.64 8.83
N ALA A 21 -3.81 -12.52 9.86
CA ALA A 21 -2.60 -13.13 10.40
C ALA A 21 -1.57 -12.13 10.97
N ALA A 22 -2.02 -11.01 11.52
CA ALA A 22 -1.18 -10.00 12.17
C ALA A 22 -1.62 -9.70 13.63
N PRO A 23 -1.48 -10.68 14.53
CA PRO A 23 -1.94 -10.55 15.92
C PRO A 23 -1.10 -9.60 16.78
N CYS A 24 0.18 -9.41 16.48
CA CYS A 24 1.03 -8.45 17.20
C CYS A 24 0.61 -7.01 16.86
N THR A 25 0.36 -6.72 15.59
CA THR A 25 -0.21 -5.46 15.12
C THR A 25 -1.60 -5.25 15.71
N ALA A 26 -2.43 -6.29 15.79
CA ALA A 26 -3.75 -6.21 16.44
C ALA A 26 -3.65 -5.76 17.90
N ARG A 27 -2.70 -6.31 18.68
CA ARG A 27 -2.45 -5.88 20.08
C ARG A 27 -2.03 -4.41 20.17
N VAL A 28 -1.18 -3.93 19.26
CA VAL A 28 -0.79 -2.51 19.20
C VAL A 28 -1.99 -1.61 18.87
N VAL A 29 -2.88 -2.06 17.97
CA VAL A 29 -4.13 -1.34 17.67
C VAL A 29 -5.05 -1.30 18.89
N ARG A 30 -5.26 -2.42 19.59
CA ARG A 30 -6.07 -2.47 20.83
C ARG A 30 -5.56 -1.52 21.91
N ALA A 31 -4.23 -1.42 22.04
CA ALA A 31 -3.57 -0.55 23.00
C ALA A 31 -3.82 0.95 22.79
N GLN A 32 -4.37 1.34 21.65
CA GLN A 32 -4.79 2.72 21.42
C GLN A 32 -5.94 3.16 22.35
N ARG A 33 -6.69 2.22 22.94
CA ARG A 33 -7.69 2.57 23.98
C ARG A 33 -7.05 3.23 25.20
N ALA A 34 -5.89 2.73 25.63
CA ALA A 34 -5.14 3.34 26.72
C ALA A 34 -4.57 4.71 26.32
N VAL A 35 -4.26 4.92 25.04
CA VAL A 35 -3.85 6.23 24.52
C VAL A 35 -4.97 7.26 24.65
N LEU A 36 -6.22 6.89 24.37
CA LEU A 36 -7.37 7.80 24.48
C LEU A 36 -7.60 8.33 25.90
N ALA A 37 -7.10 7.63 26.93
CA ALA A 37 -7.17 8.04 28.32
C ALA A 37 -6.05 9.01 28.75
N THR A 38 -5.12 9.35 27.83
CA THR A 38 -4.02 10.30 28.09
C THR A 38 -4.38 11.73 27.70
N ASP A 39 -3.64 12.70 28.24
CA ASP A 39 -3.77 14.13 27.86
C ASP A 39 -2.88 14.52 26.65
N THR A 40 -2.58 13.56 25.77
CA THR A 40 -1.72 13.79 24.60
C THR A 40 -2.45 14.51 23.47
N GLN A 41 -1.70 15.21 22.60
CA GLN A 41 -2.23 15.76 21.36
C GLN A 41 -2.78 14.64 20.46
N VAL A 42 -2.09 13.50 20.37
CA VAL A 42 -2.57 12.32 19.64
C VAL A 42 -3.96 11.89 20.15
N ALA A 43 -4.14 11.72 21.47
CA ALA A 43 -5.42 11.34 22.05
C ALA A 43 -6.52 12.35 21.70
N ARG A 44 -6.27 13.65 21.91
CA ARG A 44 -7.23 14.71 21.56
C ARG A 44 -7.61 14.68 20.08
N ARG A 45 -6.65 14.45 19.18
CA ARG A 45 -6.88 14.41 17.73
C ARG A 45 -7.66 13.18 17.30
N MET A 46 -7.41 12.03 17.92
CA MET A 46 -8.20 10.82 17.68
C MET A 46 -9.64 11.02 18.16
N THR A 47 -9.84 11.48 19.40
CA THR A 47 -11.19 11.70 19.96
C THR A 47 -12.00 12.71 19.16
N ASN A 48 -11.37 13.78 18.67
CA ASN A 48 -12.02 14.83 17.87
C ASN A 48 -11.82 14.65 16.36
N TRP A 49 -11.68 13.41 15.87
CA TRP A 49 -11.43 13.15 14.46
C TRP A 49 -12.60 13.66 13.60
N PRO A 50 -12.37 14.57 12.64
CA PRO A 50 -13.45 15.20 11.88
C PRO A 50 -14.01 14.31 10.75
N GLY A 51 -13.34 13.21 10.43
CA GLY A 51 -13.68 12.32 9.33
C GLY A 51 -14.30 10.99 9.77
N LEU A 52 -14.33 10.03 8.86
CA LEU A 52 -14.92 8.71 9.09
C LEU A 52 -13.83 7.74 9.59
N LEU A 53 -13.93 7.32 10.85
CA LEU A 53 -12.89 6.55 11.56
C LEU A 53 -12.30 5.37 10.75
N LEU A 54 -13.16 4.50 10.20
CA LEU A 54 -12.71 3.36 9.40
C LEU A 54 -12.32 3.72 7.97
N ALA A 55 -13.09 4.58 7.30
CA ALA A 55 -12.82 4.94 5.92
C ALA A 55 -11.49 5.71 5.79
N ASP A 56 -11.13 6.47 6.83
CA ASP A 56 -9.87 7.18 6.95
C ASP A 56 -8.73 6.32 7.50
N ALA A 57 -9.02 5.06 7.87
CA ALA A 57 -8.11 4.10 8.48
C ALA A 57 -7.38 4.68 9.71
N LEU A 58 -8.10 5.40 10.57
CA LEU A 58 -7.50 6.19 11.65
C LEU A 58 -6.63 5.34 12.60
N PRO A 59 -7.04 4.15 13.09
CA PRO A 59 -6.19 3.38 13.98
C PRO A 59 -4.88 2.91 13.31
N LEU A 60 -4.90 2.69 11.99
CA LEU A 60 -3.68 2.35 11.24
C LEU A 60 -2.69 3.54 11.11
N ARG A 61 -3.18 4.78 11.18
CA ARG A 61 -2.31 5.97 11.16
C ARG A 61 -1.36 5.97 12.36
N LEU A 62 -1.89 5.77 13.57
CA LEU A 62 -1.09 5.70 14.79
C LEU A 62 -0.24 4.43 14.85
N ALA A 63 -0.79 3.28 14.43
CA ALA A 63 -0.01 2.03 14.38
C ALA A 63 1.23 2.16 13.48
N GLY A 64 1.11 2.86 12.33
CA GLY A 64 2.25 3.17 11.47
C GLY A 64 3.30 4.04 12.16
N GLY A 65 2.88 5.04 12.94
CA GLY A 65 3.80 5.87 13.71
C GLY A 65 4.55 5.11 14.82
N LEU A 66 3.85 4.21 15.51
CA LEU A 66 4.49 3.34 16.52
C LEU A 66 5.48 2.37 15.89
N HIS A 67 5.12 1.79 14.74
CA HIS A 67 6.04 0.92 14.00
C HIS A 67 7.26 1.70 13.49
N ASN A 68 7.08 2.96 13.07
CA ASN A 68 8.19 3.83 12.71
C ASN A 68 9.17 4.03 13.87
N LEU A 69 8.68 4.32 15.07
CA LEU A 69 9.53 4.46 16.26
C LEU A 69 10.32 3.16 16.56
N PHE A 70 9.75 2.00 16.28
CA PHE A 70 10.46 0.73 16.38
C PHE A 70 11.56 0.62 15.30
N LEU A 71 11.22 0.89 14.04
CA LEU A 71 12.15 0.80 12.91
C LEU A 71 13.31 1.81 13.01
N THR A 72 13.11 2.97 13.62
CA THR A 72 14.16 3.97 13.87
C THR A 72 14.98 3.69 15.14
N GLY A 73 14.61 2.69 15.94
CA GLY A 73 15.28 2.36 17.18
C GLY A 73 14.93 3.27 18.37
N ASP A 74 13.95 4.16 18.23
CA ASP A 74 13.48 5.05 19.30
C ASP A 74 12.60 4.33 20.35
N ALA A 75 11.91 3.27 19.91
CA ALA A 75 11.05 2.44 20.75
C ALA A 75 11.42 0.95 20.67
N PRO A 76 12.64 0.54 21.06
CA PRO A 76 13.07 -0.87 21.00
C PRO A 76 12.23 -1.78 21.90
N LYS A 77 11.54 -1.20 22.90
CA LYS A 77 10.59 -1.90 23.77
C LYS A 77 9.37 -2.47 23.04
N LEU A 78 9.08 -2.02 21.82
CA LEU A 78 8.06 -2.63 20.96
C LEU A 78 8.53 -3.95 20.32
N GLY A 79 9.84 -4.24 20.35
CA GLY A 79 10.43 -5.46 19.79
C GLY A 79 9.76 -6.75 20.29
N PRO A 80 9.66 -6.98 21.62
CA PRO A 80 8.96 -8.14 22.17
C PRO A 80 7.47 -8.21 21.78
N VAL A 81 6.81 -7.07 21.54
CA VAL A 81 5.41 -7.05 21.07
C VAL A 81 5.34 -7.54 19.63
N TYR A 82 6.17 -6.99 18.74
CA TYR A 82 6.20 -7.37 17.32
C TYR A 82 6.74 -8.80 17.09
N ALA A 83 7.63 -9.29 17.95
CA ALA A 83 8.10 -10.67 17.95
C ALA A 83 7.08 -11.67 18.55
N GLY A 84 5.99 -11.19 19.16
CA GLY A 84 4.98 -12.03 19.79
C GLY A 84 5.40 -12.61 21.15
N GLU A 85 6.48 -12.12 21.74
CA GLU A 85 7.01 -12.53 23.05
C GLU A 85 6.22 -11.88 24.20
N LEU A 86 5.86 -10.60 24.06
CA LEU A 86 4.97 -9.89 24.98
C LEU A 86 3.53 -9.95 24.45
N THR A 87 2.70 -10.75 25.12
CA THR A 87 1.31 -11.00 24.71
C THR A 87 0.25 -10.46 25.70
N GLU A 88 0.66 -10.10 26.90
CA GLU A 88 -0.23 -9.56 27.94
C GLU A 88 -0.73 -8.16 27.55
N GLN A 89 -2.02 -8.05 27.22
CA GLN A 89 -2.59 -6.81 26.67
C GLN A 89 -2.43 -5.62 27.62
N ALA A 90 -2.63 -5.79 28.93
CA ALA A 90 -2.49 -4.70 29.90
C ALA A 90 -1.06 -4.12 29.93
N ALA A 91 -0.04 -4.96 29.76
CA ALA A 91 1.35 -4.52 29.67
C ALA A 91 1.63 -3.75 28.36
N ILE A 92 1.02 -4.19 27.25
CA ILE A 92 1.13 -3.54 25.93
C ILE A 92 0.40 -2.18 25.95
N ASP A 93 -0.78 -2.11 26.56
CA ASP A 93 -1.57 -0.89 26.76
C ASP A 93 -0.74 0.17 27.49
N ALA A 94 -0.16 -0.20 28.65
CA ALA A 94 0.69 0.68 29.43
C ALA A 94 1.98 1.08 28.68
N LEU A 95 2.55 0.18 27.88
CA LEU A 95 3.71 0.49 27.04
C LEU A 95 3.39 1.50 25.95
N VAL A 96 2.32 1.26 25.17
CA VAL A 96 1.92 2.12 24.06
C VAL A 96 1.50 3.49 24.56
N ALA A 97 0.71 3.59 25.64
CA ALA A 97 0.34 4.87 26.23
C ALA A 97 1.58 5.70 26.61
N ARG A 98 2.56 5.11 27.31
CA ARG A 98 3.82 5.80 27.66
C ARG A 98 4.64 6.22 26.45
N LEU A 99 4.65 5.41 25.38
CA LEU A 99 5.34 5.78 24.13
C LEU A 99 4.65 6.95 23.45
N VAL A 100 3.32 6.98 23.43
CA VAL A 100 2.57 8.10 22.87
C VAL A 100 2.78 9.37 23.69
N GLU A 101 2.77 9.30 25.02
CA GLU A 101 3.10 10.45 25.89
C GLU A 101 4.50 10.99 25.62
N ARG A 102 5.50 10.10 25.51
CA ARG A 102 6.89 10.48 25.27
C ARG A 102 7.12 11.07 23.88
N PHE A 103 6.46 10.54 22.86
CA PHE A 103 6.69 10.88 21.46
C PHE A 103 5.50 11.63 20.82
N ASP A 104 4.65 12.27 21.62
CA ASP A 104 3.38 12.88 21.20
C ASP A 104 3.54 13.79 19.97
N ALA A 105 4.46 14.76 20.05
CA ALA A 105 4.75 15.69 18.96
C ALA A 105 5.25 15.00 17.66
N ARG A 106 5.92 13.85 17.78
CA ARG A 106 6.41 13.06 16.62
C ARG A 106 5.32 12.15 16.05
N LEU A 107 4.38 11.69 16.86
CA LEU A 107 3.30 10.79 16.47
C LEU A 107 2.07 11.54 15.94
N SER A 108 1.79 12.74 16.43
CA SER A 108 0.67 13.56 15.98
C SER A 108 0.62 13.75 14.45
N PRO A 109 1.72 14.08 13.74
CA PRO A 109 1.71 14.22 12.27
C PRO A 109 1.41 12.92 11.49
N TRP A 110 1.44 11.75 12.13
CA TRP A 110 1.00 10.51 11.48
C TRP A 110 -0.49 10.50 11.20
N LEU A 111 -1.26 11.30 11.93
CA LEU A 111 -2.68 11.45 11.72
C LEU A 111 -3.02 12.33 10.51
N ASP A 112 -2.07 13.09 9.94
CA ASP A 112 -2.37 14.06 8.86
C ASP A 112 -2.69 13.40 7.51
N GLY A 113 -2.03 12.27 7.21
CA GLY A 113 -2.15 11.58 5.93
C GLY A 113 -2.78 10.19 6.04
N PRO A 114 -3.49 9.71 5.02
CA PRO A 114 -3.96 8.34 4.99
C PRO A 114 -2.77 7.37 4.87
N PRO A 115 -2.89 6.13 5.39
CA PRO A 115 -1.98 5.06 5.02
C PRO A 115 -2.03 4.85 3.50
N GLN A 116 -0.90 4.98 2.84
CA GLN A 116 -0.73 4.67 1.42
C GLN A 116 -0.04 3.31 1.31
N THR A 117 -0.68 2.31 0.68
CA THR A 117 -0.13 0.96 0.59
C THR A 117 -0.43 0.33 -0.77
N ASN A 118 0.24 0.84 -1.81
CA ASN A 118 0.33 0.09 -3.06
C ASN A 118 1.30 -1.07 -2.83
N GLU A 119 0.76 -2.27 -2.92
CA GLU A 119 1.44 -3.51 -2.62
C GLU A 119 1.83 -4.19 -3.94
N ALA A 120 3.10 -4.54 -4.08
CA ALA A 120 3.68 -5.03 -5.34
C ALA A 120 3.06 -6.37 -5.79
N GLY A 121 2.61 -7.23 -4.87
CA GLY A 121 1.93 -8.48 -5.18
C GLY A 121 0.66 -8.31 -6.01
N ARG A 122 -0.01 -7.15 -5.97
CA ARG A 122 -1.15 -6.85 -6.87
C ARG A 122 -0.78 -6.85 -8.36
N SER A 123 0.51 -6.66 -8.68
CA SER A 123 1.00 -6.77 -10.07
C SER A 123 0.89 -8.18 -10.63
N ALA A 124 0.75 -9.23 -9.81
CA ALA A 124 0.61 -10.61 -10.28
C ALA A 124 -0.60 -10.80 -11.22
N GLY A 125 -1.76 -10.29 -10.80
CA GLY A 125 -2.98 -10.36 -11.62
C GLY A 125 -2.89 -9.50 -12.88
N ILE A 126 -2.18 -8.38 -12.80
CA ILE A 126 -1.96 -7.48 -13.94
C ILE A 126 -1.07 -8.17 -14.98
N MET A 127 0.06 -8.73 -14.56
CA MET A 127 0.96 -9.48 -15.44
C MET A 127 0.28 -10.70 -16.05
N ALA A 128 -0.52 -11.45 -15.28
CA ALA A 128 -1.34 -12.54 -15.82
C ALA A 128 -2.30 -12.06 -16.92
N GLY A 129 -2.92 -10.88 -16.73
CA GLY A 129 -3.75 -10.25 -17.75
C GLY A 129 -2.98 -9.86 -19.00
N LEU A 130 -1.75 -9.33 -18.86
CA LEU A 130 -0.89 -8.99 -20.00
C LEU A 130 -0.47 -10.23 -20.79
N LEU A 131 -0.10 -11.32 -20.11
CA LEU A 131 0.22 -12.61 -20.74
C LEU A 131 -0.96 -13.11 -21.59
N TRP A 132 -2.19 -13.02 -21.07
CA TRP A 132 -3.38 -13.41 -21.82
C TRP A 132 -3.71 -12.46 -22.98
N LEU A 133 -3.52 -11.14 -22.81
CA LEU A 133 -3.75 -10.15 -23.85
C LEU A 133 -2.72 -10.24 -24.98
N ALA A 134 -1.49 -10.66 -24.68
CA ALA A 134 -0.40 -10.73 -25.64
C ALA A 134 -0.72 -11.68 -26.80
N GLU A 135 -1.42 -12.78 -26.55
CA GLU A 135 -1.87 -13.72 -27.59
C GLU A 135 -2.90 -13.12 -28.56
N LYS A 136 -3.55 -12.01 -28.18
CA LYS A 136 -4.69 -11.42 -28.89
C LYS A 136 -4.34 -10.10 -29.56
N LEU A 137 -3.58 -9.27 -28.85
CA LEU A 137 -3.30 -7.88 -29.23
C LEU A 137 -1.82 -7.64 -29.56
N GLY A 138 -0.98 -8.67 -29.41
CA GLY A 138 0.46 -8.57 -29.53
C GLY A 138 1.16 -8.26 -28.19
N PRO A 139 2.48 -8.43 -28.12
CA PRO A 139 3.20 -8.54 -26.86
C PRO A 139 3.56 -7.21 -26.21
N ARG A 140 3.36 -6.07 -26.88
CA ARG A 140 3.91 -4.77 -26.47
C ARG A 140 2.84 -3.91 -25.82
N PHE A 141 3.11 -3.42 -24.62
CA PHE A 141 2.16 -2.66 -23.82
C PHE A 141 2.71 -1.30 -23.35
N GLU A 142 1.85 -0.29 -23.37
CA GLU A 142 2.06 1.01 -22.71
C GLU A 142 1.14 1.06 -21.48
N MET A 143 1.73 1.06 -20.29
CA MET A 143 1.03 0.85 -19.03
C MET A 143 0.78 2.18 -18.30
N ASN A 144 -0.47 2.42 -17.90
CA ASN A 144 -0.91 3.67 -17.29
C ASN A 144 -1.69 3.39 -15.99
N GLU A 145 -1.06 3.60 -14.82
CA GLU A 145 -1.70 3.37 -13.50
C GLU A 145 -2.33 4.65 -12.94
N ILE A 146 -3.61 4.61 -12.59
CA ILE A 146 -4.24 5.69 -11.81
C ILE A 146 -4.16 5.39 -10.31
N GLY A 147 -3.89 6.43 -9.51
CA GLY A 147 -3.61 6.36 -8.07
C GLY A 147 -2.43 5.43 -7.75
N ALA A 148 -1.32 5.70 -8.43
CA ALA A 148 -0.08 4.92 -8.36
C ALA A 148 0.65 5.05 -7.01
N SER A 149 0.22 5.96 -6.11
CA SER A 149 0.85 6.19 -4.81
C SER A 149 2.36 6.43 -4.97
N ALA A 150 3.20 5.54 -4.44
CA ALA A 150 4.65 5.59 -4.53
C ALA A 150 5.23 5.10 -5.87
N GLY A 151 4.38 4.65 -6.81
CA GLY A 151 4.81 4.11 -8.11
C GLY A 151 5.33 2.68 -8.03
N THR A 152 5.04 1.91 -6.97
CA THR A 152 5.55 0.53 -6.85
C THR A 152 5.16 -0.32 -8.06
N ASN A 153 3.87 -0.36 -8.41
CA ASN A 153 3.42 -1.16 -9.56
C ASN A 153 3.82 -0.53 -10.91
N THR A 154 4.21 0.75 -10.96
CA THR A 154 4.76 1.36 -12.17
C THR A 154 6.22 0.95 -12.45
N MET A 155 6.78 0.04 -11.65
CA MET A 155 8.07 -0.62 -11.87
C MET A 155 7.92 -2.11 -12.22
N MET A 156 6.72 -2.60 -12.55
CA MET A 156 6.47 -4.03 -12.75
C MET A 156 7.24 -4.65 -13.93
N ASP A 157 7.75 -3.84 -14.86
CA ASP A 157 8.70 -4.24 -15.90
C ASP A 157 10.02 -4.77 -15.33
N ARG A 158 10.31 -4.47 -14.06
CA ARG A 158 11.53 -4.85 -13.36
C ARG A 158 11.33 -5.99 -12.38
N PHE A 159 10.15 -6.59 -12.31
CA PHE A 159 9.82 -7.63 -11.33
C PHE A 159 9.99 -9.03 -11.93
N ALA A 160 10.39 -9.99 -11.11
CA ALA A 160 10.37 -11.41 -11.47
C ALA A 160 9.04 -12.03 -11.04
N PHE A 161 8.29 -12.61 -11.97
CA PHE A 161 7.03 -13.27 -11.70
C PHE A 161 7.15 -14.78 -11.80
N ASP A 162 6.45 -15.50 -10.92
CA ASP A 162 6.10 -16.91 -11.06
C ASP A 162 4.59 -17.06 -10.84
N LEU A 163 3.84 -17.23 -11.94
CA LEU A 163 2.38 -17.23 -11.95
C LEU A 163 1.89 -18.65 -12.21
N GLY A 164 1.98 -19.50 -11.19
CA GLY A 164 1.60 -20.91 -11.33
C GLY A 164 2.56 -21.71 -12.23
N GLY A 165 3.86 -21.41 -12.16
CA GLY A 165 4.91 -22.03 -12.99
C GLY A 165 5.24 -21.27 -14.27
N VAL A 166 4.43 -20.27 -14.65
CA VAL A 166 4.71 -19.40 -15.79
C VAL A 166 5.54 -18.21 -15.33
N LYS A 167 6.77 -18.14 -15.83
CA LYS A 167 7.71 -17.08 -15.49
C LYS A 167 7.60 -15.88 -16.42
N ALA A 168 7.71 -14.68 -15.87
CA ALA A 168 7.77 -13.44 -16.65
C ALA A 168 8.71 -12.41 -15.99
N GLY A 169 9.27 -11.51 -16.80
CA GLY A 169 10.18 -10.46 -16.33
C GLY A 169 11.62 -10.95 -16.05
N PRO A 170 12.49 -10.07 -15.54
CA PRO A 170 13.91 -10.38 -15.31
C PRO A 170 14.13 -11.33 -14.12
N GLU A 171 14.70 -12.52 -14.36
CA GLU A 171 14.89 -13.58 -13.35
C GLU A 171 15.73 -13.16 -12.13
N THR A 172 16.63 -12.19 -12.32
CA THR A 172 17.55 -11.66 -11.31
C THR A 172 16.96 -10.52 -10.47
N SER A 173 15.70 -10.14 -10.70
CA SER A 173 15.08 -9.06 -9.93
C SER A 173 15.06 -9.36 -8.43
N PRO A 174 15.36 -8.36 -7.58
CA PRO A 174 15.15 -8.48 -6.14
C PRO A 174 13.66 -8.51 -5.79
N MET A 175 12.77 -8.02 -6.67
CA MET A 175 11.33 -8.08 -6.49
C MET A 175 10.77 -9.37 -7.10
N ARG A 176 10.56 -10.39 -6.26
CA ARG A 176 9.96 -11.67 -6.65
C ARG A 176 8.48 -11.71 -6.27
N ILE A 177 7.62 -11.92 -7.26
CA ILE A 177 6.17 -12.02 -7.11
C ILE A 177 5.73 -13.43 -7.50
N ALA A 178 5.45 -14.24 -6.48
CA ALA A 178 4.96 -15.61 -6.62
C ALA A 178 3.74 -15.79 -5.70
N PRO A 179 2.52 -15.44 -6.15
CA PRO A 179 1.32 -15.62 -5.34
C PRO A 179 0.99 -17.10 -5.18
N GLU A 180 0.19 -17.43 -4.16
CA GLU A 180 -0.52 -18.71 -4.16
C GLU A 180 -1.47 -18.75 -5.37
N TRP A 181 -1.13 -19.57 -6.37
CA TRP A 181 -1.93 -19.70 -7.59
C TRP A 181 -2.93 -20.84 -7.45
N ARG A 182 -4.20 -20.57 -7.79
CA ARG A 182 -5.28 -21.58 -7.80
C ARG A 182 -5.94 -21.60 -9.17
N GLY A 183 -6.03 -22.78 -9.77
CA GLY A 183 -6.57 -22.98 -11.12
C GLY A 183 -5.47 -23.11 -12.19
N PRO A 184 -5.85 -23.15 -13.48
CA PRO A 184 -4.89 -23.24 -14.58
C PRO A 184 -3.94 -22.03 -14.61
N PRO A 185 -2.66 -22.22 -14.98
CA PRO A 185 -1.73 -21.11 -15.16
C PRO A 185 -2.16 -20.20 -16.33
N PRO A 186 -1.69 -18.94 -16.37
CA PRO A 186 -1.91 -18.08 -17.53
C PRO A 186 -1.16 -18.63 -18.75
N PRO A 187 -1.45 -18.15 -19.97
CA PRO A 187 -0.66 -18.49 -21.14
C PRO A 187 0.80 -18.04 -21.01
N SER A 188 1.72 -18.79 -21.62
CA SER A 188 3.14 -18.43 -21.66
C SER A 188 3.45 -17.60 -22.91
N ALA A 189 2.86 -16.40 -22.99
CA ALA A 189 3.07 -15.46 -24.08
C ALA A 189 4.17 -14.42 -23.75
N PRO A 190 4.90 -13.88 -24.74
CA PRO A 190 5.85 -12.81 -24.49
C PRO A 190 5.14 -11.50 -24.10
N VAL A 191 5.68 -10.78 -23.12
CA VAL A 191 5.20 -9.45 -22.68
C VAL A 191 6.39 -8.49 -22.66
N GLU A 192 6.23 -7.36 -23.34
CA GLU A 192 7.15 -6.22 -23.33
C GLU A 192 6.38 -4.99 -22.82
N ILE A 193 6.82 -4.43 -21.70
CA ILE A 193 6.31 -3.13 -21.23
C ILE A 193 7.18 -2.03 -21.86
N ALA A 194 6.70 -1.46 -22.96
CA ALA A 194 7.44 -0.47 -23.74
C ALA A 194 7.54 0.88 -23.00
N ALA A 195 6.51 1.22 -22.23
CA ALA A 195 6.52 2.35 -21.31
C ALA A 195 5.55 2.10 -20.16
N ILE A 196 5.85 2.67 -19.00
CA ILE A 196 5.00 2.60 -17.83
C ILE A 196 5.04 3.92 -17.06
N ARG A 197 3.85 4.43 -16.73
CA ARG A 197 3.66 5.69 -16.02
C ARG A 197 2.43 5.58 -15.12
N GLY A 198 2.36 6.41 -14.09
CA GLY A 198 1.12 6.56 -13.34
C GLY A 198 0.87 7.98 -12.87
N CYS A 199 -0.25 8.17 -12.18
CA CYS A 199 -0.57 9.42 -11.51
C CYS A 199 -1.07 9.19 -10.09
N ASP A 200 -0.83 10.16 -9.20
CA ASP A 200 -1.42 10.22 -7.87
C ASP A 200 -1.60 11.68 -7.44
N LEU A 201 -2.55 11.97 -6.55
CA LEU A 201 -2.70 13.32 -5.99
C LEU A 201 -1.51 13.68 -5.09
N ASN A 202 -0.99 12.68 -4.37
CA ASN A 202 0.09 12.82 -3.40
C ASN A 202 1.10 11.68 -3.61
N PRO A 203 1.88 11.73 -4.70
CA PRO A 203 2.88 10.71 -4.96
C PRO A 203 3.94 10.72 -3.86
N VAL A 204 4.32 9.53 -3.40
CA VAL A 204 5.37 9.33 -2.41
C VAL A 204 6.68 9.10 -3.15
N ASP A 205 7.71 9.87 -2.80
CA ASP A 205 9.05 9.69 -3.36
C ASP A 205 9.79 8.58 -2.61
N LEU A 206 9.92 7.41 -3.24
CA LEU A 206 10.67 6.27 -2.69
C LEU A 206 12.18 6.49 -2.64
N THR A 207 12.71 7.48 -3.36
CA THR A 207 14.15 7.80 -3.33
C THR A 207 14.52 8.64 -2.11
N ASN A 208 13.52 9.26 -1.45
CA ASN A 208 13.70 9.93 -0.17
C ASN A 208 13.63 8.90 0.98
N PRO A 209 14.73 8.68 1.73
CA PRO A 209 14.77 7.67 2.80
C PRO A 209 13.70 7.86 3.87
N ALA A 210 13.35 9.09 4.23
CA ALA A 210 12.34 9.37 5.25
C ALA A 210 10.92 9.02 4.75
N ALA A 211 10.62 9.32 3.49
CA ALA A 211 9.34 9.00 2.87
C ALA A 211 9.20 7.48 2.64
N ALA A 212 10.26 6.83 2.17
CA ALA A 212 10.36 5.38 2.05
C ALA A 212 10.14 4.67 3.39
N LEU A 213 10.82 5.13 4.44
CA LEU A 213 10.66 4.56 5.79
C LEU A 213 9.25 4.78 6.33
N ARG A 214 8.64 5.95 6.09
CA ARG A 214 7.24 6.20 6.46
C ARG A 214 6.31 5.21 5.80
N LEU A 215 6.50 4.94 4.50
CA LEU A 215 5.71 3.98 3.75
C LEU A 215 5.90 2.54 4.29
N LYS A 216 7.16 2.15 4.56
CA LYS A 216 7.51 0.87 5.20
C LYS A 216 6.85 0.70 6.56
N SER A 217 6.70 1.78 7.32
CA SER A 217 6.11 1.74 8.68
C SER A 217 4.62 1.34 8.67
N TYR A 218 3.91 1.50 7.54
CA TYR A 218 2.54 1.01 7.38
C TYR A 218 2.44 -0.48 7.00
N VAL A 219 3.57 -1.14 6.73
CA VAL A 219 3.62 -2.60 6.59
C VAL A 219 3.64 -3.21 7.99
N TRP A 220 2.72 -4.12 8.27
CA TRP A 220 2.64 -4.79 9.58
C TRP A 220 3.87 -5.66 9.82
N ALA A 221 4.37 -5.67 11.06
CA ALA A 221 5.64 -6.30 11.41
C ALA A 221 5.67 -7.81 11.09
N GLU A 222 4.52 -8.48 11.18
CA GLU A 222 4.36 -9.91 10.91
C GLU A 222 4.44 -10.26 9.43
N ASN A 223 4.18 -9.29 8.55
CA ASN A 223 4.20 -9.49 7.11
C ASN A 223 5.62 -9.37 6.54
N LEU A 224 6.51 -10.28 6.93
CA LEU A 224 7.92 -10.29 6.54
C LEU A 224 8.10 -10.22 5.01
N HIS A 225 7.32 -10.98 4.25
CA HIS A 225 7.36 -10.90 2.78
C HIS A 225 6.94 -9.54 2.22
N ARG A 226 6.05 -8.81 2.89
CA ARG A 226 5.70 -7.44 2.47
C ARG A 226 6.80 -6.45 2.85
N LEU A 227 7.53 -6.70 3.94
CA LEU A 227 8.72 -5.92 4.33
C LEU A 227 9.85 -6.13 3.31
N GLU A 228 10.11 -7.37 2.91
CA GLU A 228 11.08 -7.69 1.85
C GLU A 228 10.70 -7.01 0.53
N ARG A 229 9.42 -7.05 0.15
CA ARG A 229 8.95 -6.39 -1.07
C ARG A 229 9.07 -4.87 -1.02
N ILE A 230 8.77 -4.22 0.11
CA ILE A 230 8.94 -2.76 0.18
C ILE A 230 10.43 -2.38 0.13
N ASP A 231 11.31 -3.18 0.74
CA ASP A 231 12.76 -2.97 0.64
C ASP A 231 13.26 -3.15 -0.81
N ALA A 232 12.79 -4.18 -1.53
CA ALA A 232 13.08 -4.35 -2.95
C ALA A 232 12.53 -3.20 -3.81
N ALA A 233 11.33 -2.69 -3.50
CA ALA A 233 10.75 -1.55 -4.21
C ALA A 233 11.58 -0.27 -4.02
N ILE A 234 12.06 -0.03 -2.79
CA ILE A 234 12.94 1.11 -2.49
C ILE A 234 14.25 0.99 -3.26
N ALA A 235 14.87 -0.20 -3.28
CA ALA A 235 16.10 -0.44 -4.03
C ALA A 235 15.92 -0.17 -5.53
N LEU A 236 14.87 -0.74 -6.14
CA LEU A 236 14.55 -0.53 -7.56
C LEU A 236 14.23 0.93 -7.89
N ALA A 237 13.56 1.65 -6.98
CA ALA A 237 13.29 3.07 -7.16
C ALA A 237 14.57 3.92 -7.09
N CYS A 238 15.54 3.54 -6.23
CA CYS A 238 16.83 4.22 -6.14
C CYS A 238 17.70 3.98 -7.39
N GLU A 239 17.60 2.81 -8.02
CA GLU A 239 18.27 2.54 -9.30
C GLU A 239 17.68 3.39 -10.44
N LYS A 240 16.34 3.47 -10.50
CA LYS A 240 15.62 4.31 -11.45
C LYS A 240 14.26 4.69 -10.89
N ALA A 241 14.05 5.96 -10.58
CA ALA A 241 12.79 6.42 -10.01
C ALA A 241 11.58 6.04 -10.89
N PRO A 242 10.44 5.62 -10.30
CA PRO A 242 9.22 5.41 -11.05
C PRO A 242 8.68 6.73 -11.61
N LEU A 243 8.05 6.68 -12.78
CA LEU A 243 7.42 7.84 -13.39
C LEU A 243 5.98 7.97 -12.88
N VAL A 244 5.79 8.85 -11.88
CA VAL A 244 4.47 9.14 -11.31
C VAL A 244 4.21 10.64 -11.34
N ASP A 245 3.16 11.04 -12.04
CA ASP A 245 2.73 12.44 -12.10
C ASP A 245 1.89 12.79 -10.87
N ARG A 246 2.11 14.00 -10.34
CA ARG A 246 1.18 14.60 -9.40
C ARG A 246 -0.02 15.16 -10.16
N ALA A 247 -1.11 14.41 -10.25
CA ALA A 247 -2.30 14.79 -11.03
C ALA A 247 -3.58 14.13 -10.52
N ASP A 248 -4.72 14.76 -10.81
CA ASP A 248 -6.03 14.11 -10.70
C ASP A 248 -6.16 13.02 -11.78
N ALA A 249 -6.72 11.87 -11.40
CA ALA A 249 -6.83 10.73 -12.30
C ALA A 249 -7.73 11.01 -13.51
N GLY A 250 -8.80 11.80 -13.36
CA GLY A 250 -9.72 12.11 -14.46
C GLY A 250 -9.04 12.94 -15.54
N GLU A 251 -8.40 14.02 -15.15
CA GLU A 251 -7.66 14.89 -16.08
C GLU A 251 -6.48 14.16 -16.72
N TRP A 252 -5.73 13.40 -15.92
CA TRP A 252 -4.57 12.65 -16.39
C TRP A 252 -4.95 11.58 -17.42
N VAL A 253 -6.06 10.86 -17.22
CA VAL A 253 -6.56 9.88 -18.19
C VAL A 253 -6.93 10.53 -19.51
N VAL A 254 -7.63 11.67 -19.49
CA VAL A 254 -7.98 12.39 -20.73
C VAL A 254 -6.72 12.77 -21.49
N GLN A 255 -5.71 13.32 -20.80
CA GLN A 255 -4.42 13.68 -21.40
C GLN A 255 -3.68 12.47 -21.97
N ARG A 256 -3.69 11.32 -21.27
CA ARG A 256 -3.05 10.08 -21.74
C ARG A 256 -3.74 9.48 -22.96
N LEU A 257 -5.07 9.52 -23.02
CA LEU A 257 -5.80 8.91 -24.13
C LEU A 257 -5.68 9.70 -25.43
N VAL A 258 -5.41 11.01 -25.39
CA VAL A 258 -5.21 11.82 -26.61
C VAL A 258 -3.79 11.73 -27.18
N GLU A 259 -2.82 11.19 -26.43
CA GLU A 259 -1.46 11.05 -26.94
C GLU A 259 -1.37 10.03 -28.07
N PRO A 260 -0.54 10.29 -29.10
CA PRO A 260 -0.27 9.31 -30.14
C PRO A 260 0.22 7.99 -29.54
N GLN A 261 -0.25 6.88 -30.11
CA GLN A 261 0.16 5.54 -29.74
C GLN A 261 1.03 4.97 -30.86
N ALA A 262 2.15 4.35 -30.50
CA ALA A 262 3.01 3.67 -31.46
C ALA A 262 2.28 2.45 -32.06
N SER A 263 2.45 2.23 -33.36
CA SER A 263 1.87 1.06 -34.04
C SER A 263 2.34 -0.25 -33.38
N GLY A 264 1.40 -1.17 -33.17
CA GLY A 264 1.68 -2.47 -32.53
C GLY A 264 1.90 -2.43 -31.01
N VAL A 265 1.63 -1.30 -30.35
CA VAL A 265 1.66 -1.17 -28.89
C VAL A 265 0.24 -0.98 -28.35
N THR A 266 -0.16 -1.81 -27.39
CA THR A 266 -1.48 -1.72 -26.73
C THR A 266 -1.39 -0.82 -25.50
N ARG A 267 -2.24 0.21 -25.40
CA ARG A 267 -2.31 1.13 -24.24
C ARG A 267 -3.27 0.55 -23.22
N VAL A 268 -2.77 0.34 -22.01
CA VAL A 268 -3.50 -0.25 -20.90
C VAL A 268 -3.66 0.79 -19.81
N LEU A 269 -4.91 1.16 -19.53
CA LEU A 269 -5.26 1.94 -18.35
C LEU A 269 -5.69 0.98 -17.24
N PHE A 270 -5.05 1.06 -16.07
CA PHE A 270 -5.33 0.15 -14.96
C PHE A 270 -5.25 0.83 -13.59
N HIS A 271 -5.75 0.14 -12.56
CA HIS A 271 -5.53 0.50 -11.17
C HIS A 271 -5.40 -0.77 -10.32
N SER A 272 -4.71 -0.68 -9.19
CA SER A 272 -4.53 -1.81 -8.27
C SER A 272 -5.45 -1.77 -7.04
N ILE A 273 -5.92 -0.59 -6.61
CA ILE A 273 -6.82 -0.48 -5.43
C ILE A 273 -7.71 0.79 -5.38
N VAL A 274 -7.56 1.72 -6.32
CA VAL A 274 -8.00 3.11 -6.15
C VAL A 274 -9.53 3.27 -6.23
N TRP A 275 -10.24 2.31 -6.83
CA TRP A 275 -11.69 2.39 -7.04
C TRP A 275 -12.54 2.39 -5.75
N ASN A 276 -11.95 2.06 -4.59
CA ASN A 276 -12.61 2.19 -3.29
C ASN A 276 -12.74 3.65 -2.83
N ARG A 277 -12.08 4.62 -3.48
CA ARG A 277 -12.16 6.06 -3.16
C ARG A 277 -12.99 6.80 -4.22
N ARG A 278 -14.00 7.55 -3.77
CA ARG A 278 -15.04 8.20 -4.59
C ARG A 278 -14.45 9.03 -5.74
N LEU A 279 -14.50 8.52 -6.97
CA LEU A 279 -14.16 9.26 -8.19
C LEU A 279 -15.39 9.32 -9.11
N ARG A 280 -16.19 10.39 -8.97
CA ARG A 280 -17.39 10.60 -9.82
C ARG A 280 -17.04 10.97 -11.27
N ALA A 281 -15.93 11.69 -11.49
CA ALA A 281 -15.50 12.13 -12.83
C ALA A 281 -15.02 10.96 -13.71
N LEU A 282 -14.35 9.96 -13.12
CA LEU A 282 -13.77 8.84 -13.86
C LEU A 282 -14.84 7.90 -14.47
N ARG A 283 -16.03 7.80 -13.84
CA ARG A 283 -17.15 7.01 -14.38
C ARG A 283 -17.65 7.51 -15.74
N ALA A 284 -17.49 8.80 -16.03
CA ALA A 284 -17.90 9.38 -17.30
C ALA A 284 -16.90 9.05 -18.43
N CYS A 285 -15.60 9.07 -18.14
CA CYS A 285 -14.54 8.77 -19.13
C CYS A 285 -14.34 7.27 -19.36
N CYS A 286 -14.50 6.44 -18.33
CA CYS A 286 -14.25 5.00 -18.37
C CYS A 286 -15.55 4.17 -18.43
N SER A 287 -16.64 4.69 -19.01
CA SER A 287 -17.90 3.93 -19.09
C SER A 287 -17.69 2.64 -19.90
N ILE A 288 -17.41 1.54 -19.20
CA ILE A 288 -17.56 0.19 -19.71
C ILE A 288 -19.07 0.02 -19.83
N ARG A 289 -19.61 0.17 -21.04
CA ARG A 289 -20.96 -0.32 -21.34
C ARG A 289 -20.88 -1.83 -21.24
N SER A 290 -21.22 -2.38 -20.07
CA SER A 290 -21.64 -3.75 -19.95
C SER A 290 -22.90 -3.92 -20.79
N SER A 291 -22.76 -4.54 -21.97
CA SER A 291 -23.86 -5.24 -22.63
C SER A 291 -24.25 -6.47 -21.82
#